data_AF-X0WWP6-F1
#
_entry.id   AF-X0WWP6-F1
#
_cell.length_a   1.000
_cell.length_b   1.000
_cell.length_c   1.000
_cell.angle_alpha   90.00
_cell.angle_beta   90.00
_cell.angle_gamma   90.00
#
_symmetry.space_group_name_H-M   'P 1'
#
loop_
_entity.id
_entity.type
_entity.pdbx_description
1 polymer ?
#
loop_
_entity_poly.entity_id
_entity_poly.type
_entity_poly.pdbx_seq_one_letter_code
_entity_poly.pdbx_strand_id
1 'polypeptide(L)'
;MKTFSKIIPIICLFFLLFAYPLTGSASENDAQGYHDFQALSSALKQIASQNTNITKLISIGNTLKGKEIWLLRISGSNGPPPLEKQALLICGNLEGDHVIGSEVALGIAEYFVKQYGKDDKVTEVLDKRT
;
A
#
# COMPACT_ATOMS: atom_id res chain seq x y z
N MET A 1 7.48 -57.39 -6.26
CA MET A 1 8.12 -56.84 -7.48
C MET A 1 8.38 -55.36 -7.27
N LYS A 2 9.63 -54.93 -7.44
CA LYS A 2 10.32 -53.84 -6.72
C LYS A 2 10.02 -52.40 -7.22
N THR A 3 8.95 -52.21 -7.99
CA THR A 3 8.61 -50.91 -8.61
C THR A 3 7.66 -50.06 -7.77
N PHE A 4 6.74 -50.64 -7.00
CA PHE A 4 5.72 -49.90 -6.23
C PHE A 4 6.29 -49.08 -5.06
N SER A 5 7.32 -49.59 -4.38
CA SER A 5 7.97 -48.89 -3.25
C SER A 5 8.77 -47.65 -3.68
N LYS A 6 9.13 -47.54 -4.97
CA LYS A 6 9.85 -46.37 -5.51
C LYS A 6 8.91 -45.26 -5.98
N ILE A 7 7.62 -45.56 -6.17
CA ILE A 7 6.62 -44.60 -6.64
C ILE A 7 6.03 -43.78 -5.48
N ILE A 8 5.89 -44.39 -4.30
CA ILE A 8 5.42 -43.74 -3.06
C ILE A 8 6.27 -42.51 -2.66
N PRO A 9 7.61 -42.55 -2.62
CA PRO A 9 8.40 -41.36 -2.28
C PRO A 9 8.32 -40.27 -3.36
N ILE A 10 8.11 -40.64 -4.63
CA ILE A 10 7.97 -39.68 -5.74
C ILE A 10 6.62 -38.95 -5.65
N ILE A 11 5.54 -39.63 -5.28
CA ILE A 11 4.22 -39.03 -5.05
C ILE A 11 4.25 -38.11 -3.81
N CYS A 12 4.91 -38.52 -2.73
CA CYS A 12 5.09 -37.65 -1.56
C CYS A 12 5.95 -36.41 -1.86
N LEU A 13 6.98 -36.53 -2.70
CA LEU A 13 7.80 -35.40 -3.14
C LEU A 13 7.00 -34.44 -4.06
N PHE A 14 6.10 -34.97 -4.89
CA PHE A 14 5.20 -34.18 -5.72
C PHE A 14 4.13 -33.45 -4.90
N PHE A 15 3.65 -34.06 -3.81
CA PHE A 15 2.70 -33.44 -2.88
C PHE A 15 3.37 -32.37 -2.00
N LEU A 16 4.64 -32.55 -1.63
CA LEU A 16 5.44 -31.55 -0.93
C LEU A 16 5.74 -30.31 -1.80
N LEU A 17 5.94 -30.50 -3.11
CA LEU A 17 6.13 -29.38 -4.05
C LEU A 17 4.88 -28.50 -4.26
N PHE A 18 3.68 -29.04 -4.01
CA PHE A 18 2.41 -28.29 -4.12
C PHE A 18 1.93 -27.65 -2.80
N ALA A 19 2.56 -28.01 -1.68
CA ALA A 19 2.21 -27.52 -0.34
C ALA A 19 3.03 -26.31 0.12
N TYR A 20 4.10 -25.95 -0.59
CA TYR A 20 4.73 -24.65 -0.40
C TYR A 20 3.80 -23.62 -1.04
N PRO A 21 3.25 -22.64 -0.29
CA PRO A 21 2.68 -21.48 -0.94
C PRO A 21 3.77 -20.94 -1.85
N LEU A 22 3.45 -20.78 -3.13
CA LEU A 22 4.24 -19.96 -4.03
C LEU A 22 4.30 -18.60 -3.35
N THR A 23 5.38 -18.32 -2.62
CA THR A 23 5.61 -16.99 -2.05
C THR A 23 5.82 -16.09 -3.24
N GLY A 24 4.73 -15.51 -3.73
CA GLY A 24 4.76 -14.47 -4.72
C GLY A 24 5.47 -13.29 -4.08
N SER A 25 6.77 -13.19 -4.28
CA SER A 25 7.49 -11.93 -4.13
C SER A 25 7.11 -11.05 -5.32
N ALA A 26 5.94 -10.43 -5.26
CA ALA A 26 5.66 -9.27 -6.10
C ALA A 26 6.22 -8.04 -5.39
N SER A 27 7.54 -7.89 -5.44
CA SER A 27 8.19 -6.60 -5.22
C SER A 27 8.91 -6.23 -6.51
N GLU A 28 8.14 -5.83 -7.50
CA GLU A 28 8.64 -5.14 -8.67
C GLU A 28 7.96 -3.78 -8.66
N ASN A 29 8.64 -2.78 -8.09
CA ASN A 29 8.24 -1.38 -8.18
C ASN A 29 8.52 -0.89 -9.59
N ASP A 30 7.80 -1.43 -10.56
CA ASP A 30 7.79 -0.92 -11.93
C ASP A 30 6.48 -0.16 -12.10
N ALA A 31 6.46 1.10 -11.66
CA ALA A 31 5.45 2.04 -12.13
C ALA A 31 5.72 2.34 -13.61
N GLN A 32 5.45 1.38 -14.49
CA GLN A 32 5.56 1.55 -15.95
C GLN A 32 4.30 2.17 -16.57
N GLY A 33 3.41 2.76 -15.77
CA GLY A 33 2.21 3.43 -16.26
C GLY A 33 1.34 4.02 -15.14
N TYR A 34 0.19 4.57 -15.53
CA TYR A 34 -0.83 5.07 -14.61
C TYR A 34 -1.58 3.91 -13.94
N HIS A 35 -1.88 4.03 -12.66
CA HIS A 35 -2.71 3.09 -11.93
C HIS A 35 -4.17 3.21 -12.36
N ASP A 36 -4.81 2.09 -12.63
CA ASP A 36 -6.26 2.04 -12.61
C ASP A 36 -6.80 2.08 -11.17
N PHE A 37 -8.12 2.07 -11.01
CA PHE A 37 -8.73 2.12 -9.67
C PHE A 37 -8.31 0.96 -8.77
N GLN A 38 -8.20 -0.26 -9.30
CA GLN A 38 -7.88 -1.44 -8.50
C GLN A 38 -6.41 -1.41 -8.08
N ALA A 39 -5.52 -1.06 -9.00
CA ALA A 39 -4.10 -0.93 -8.75
C ALA A 39 -3.83 0.18 -7.72
N LEU A 40 -4.44 1.38 -7.88
CA LEU A 40 -4.32 2.49 -6.94
C LEU A 40 -4.85 2.11 -5.55
N SER A 41 -6.01 1.45 -5.49
CA SER A 41 -6.59 0.97 -4.23
C SER A 41 -5.68 -0.04 -3.53
N SER A 42 -5.00 -0.90 -4.30
CA SER A 42 -4.09 -1.91 -3.75
C SER A 42 -2.83 -1.26 -3.21
N ALA A 43 -2.25 -0.30 -3.93
CA ALA A 43 -1.10 0.46 -3.48
C ALA A 43 -1.40 1.22 -2.16
N LEU A 44 -2.54 1.91 -2.08
CA LEU A 44 -2.96 2.60 -0.85
C LEU A 44 -3.16 1.65 0.33
N LYS A 45 -3.80 0.48 0.11
CA LYS A 45 -3.98 -0.55 1.14
C LYS A 45 -2.64 -1.14 1.59
N GLN A 46 -1.70 -1.31 0.67
CA GLN A 46 -0.35 -1.77 0.99
C GLN A 46 0.39 -0.74 1.85
N ILE A 47 0.40 0.54 1.46
CA ILE A 47 0.98 1.63 2.25
C ILE A 47 0.41 1.61 3.67
N ALA A 48 -0.92 1.54 3.79
CA ALA A 48 -1.59 1.58 5.08
C ALA A 48 -1.27 0.37 5.96
N SER A 49 -1.23 -0.84 5.38
CA SER A 49 -0.97 -2.07 6.12
C SER A 49 0.50 -2.20 6.57
N GLN A 50 1.44 -1.61 5.83
CA GLN A 50 2.86 -1.62 6.17
C GLN A 50 3.26 -0.53 7.18
N ASN A 51 2.44 0.52 7.33
CA ASN A 51 2.75 1.71 8.12
C ASN A 51 1.63 2.06 9.11
N THR A 52 1.09 1.05 9.80
CA THR A 52 -0.11 1.18 10.65
C THR A 52 0.02 2.16 11.82
N ASN A 53 1.25 2.43 12.26
CA ASN A 53 1.55 3.38 13.34
C ASN A 53 1.39 4.85 12.91
N ILE A 54 1.55 5.14 11.61
CA ILE A 54 1.50 6.52 11.09
C ILE A 54 0.45 6.73 10.01
N THR A 55 -0.30 5.70 9.62
CA THR A 55 -1.30 5.81 8.55
C THR A 55 -2.69 5.35 8.96
N LYS A 56 -3.70 5.92 8.32
CA LYS A 56 -5.08 5.43 8.38
C LYS A 56 -5.74 5.62 7.02
N LEU A 57 -6.07 4.53 6.35
CA LEU A 57 -6.84 4.54 5.11
C LEU A 57 -8.34 4.38 5.43
N ILE A 58 -9.17 5.26 4.88
CA ILE A 58 -10.63 5.17 4.94
C ILE A 58 -11.22 5.47 3.57
N SER A 59 -12.42 4.94 3.32
CA SER A 59 -13.30 5.45 2.28
C SER A 59 -14.13 6.59 2.87
N ILE A 60 -14.13 7.75 2.21
CA ILE A 60 -14.95 8.92 2.62
C ILE A 60 -16.29 8.99 1.88
N GLY A 61 -16.57 8.00 1.04
CA GLY A 61 -17.79 7.90 0.27
C GLY A 61 -17.59 7.09 -1.01
N ASN A 62 -18.60 7.09 -1.87
CA ASN A 62 -18.57 6.38 -3.13
C ASN A 62 -18.88 7.34 -4.27
N THR A 63 -18.21 7.16 -5.40
CA THR A 63 -18.56 7.80 -6.67
C THR A 63 -19.95 7.33 -7.15
N LEU A 64 -20.52 8.01 -8.14
CA LEU A 64 -21.79 7.60 -8.76
C LEU A 64 -21.77 6.18 -9.34
N LYS A 65 -20.59 5.66 -9.70
CA LYS A 65 -20.40 4.29 -10.21
C LYS A 65 -19.97 3.30 -9.12
N GLY A 66 -20.12 3.66 -7.85
CA GLY A 66 -19.88 2.77 -6.71
C GLY A 66 -18.43 2.61 -6.28
N LYS A 67 -17.46 3.22 -6.97
CA LYS A 67 -16.04 3.19 -6.56
C LYS A 67 -15.82 3.98 -5.28
N GLU A 68 -15.01 3.47 -4.35
CA GLU A 68 -14.63 4.15 -3.11
C GLU A 68 -13.82 5.43 -3.42
N ILE A 69 -14.04 6.46 -2.61
CA ILE A 69 -13.21 7.67 -2.60
C ILE A 69 -12.25 7.52 -1.43
N TRP A 70 -10.99 7.25 -1.74
CA TRP A 70 -9.97 6.99 -0.73
C TRP A 70 -9.45 8.25 -0.07
N LEU A 71 -9.29 8.20 1.26
CA LEU A 71 -8.50 9.13 2.04
C LEU A 71 -7.46 8.33 2.83
N LEU A 72 -6.19 8.59 2.54
CA LEU A 72 -5.06 8.11 3.32
C LEU A 72 -4.56 9.25 4.21
N ARG A 73 -4.79 9.14 5.51
CA ARG A 73 -4.17 10.05 6.48
C ARG A 73 -2.77 9.53 6.81
N ILE A 74 -1.78 10.41 6.81
CA ILE A 74 -0.41 10.14 7.25
C ILE A 74 -0.08 11.13 8.36
N SER A 75 0.27 10.62 9.54
CA SER A 75 0.56 11.41 10.73
C SER A 75 1.61 10.75 11.58
N GLY A 76 2.64 11.49 11.97
CA GLY A 76 3.70 10.98 12.83
C GLY A 76 3.18 10.60 14.23
N SER A 77 3.76 9.56 14.82
CA SER A 77 3.32 9.04 16.13
C SER A 77 3.92 9.78 17.32
N ASN A 78 4.96 10.61 17.13
CA ASN A 78 5.62 11.33 18.21
C ASN A 78 5.09 12.77 18.29
N GLY A 79 3.87 12.95 18.77
CA GLY A 79 3.28 14.27 18.89
C GLY A 79 1.84 14.23 19.37
N PRO A 80 1.11 15.35 19.28
CA PRO A 80 -0.32 15.39 19.54
C PRO A 80 -1.08 14.39 18.65
N PRO A 81 -2.31 13.99 19.01
CA PRO A 81 -3.15 13.17 18.16
C PRO A 81 -3.33 13.79 16.76
N PRO A 82 -3.48 12.99 15.69
CA PRO A 82 -3.55 13.50 14.32
C PRO A 82 -4.61 14.59 14.08
N LEU A 83 -5.73 14.54 14.80
CA LEU A 83 -6.83 15.51 14.66
C LEU A 83 -6.57 16.86 15.35
N GLU A 84 -5.51 16.96 16.15
CA GLU A 84 -5.10 18.20 16.83
C GLU A 84 -3.96 18.92 16.09
N LYS A 85 -3.44 18.32 15.00
CA LYS A 85 -2.39 18.90 14.17
C LYS A 85 -2.98 19.63 12.96
N GLN A 86 -2.23 20.60 12.43
CA GLN A 86 -2.61 21.37 11.23
C GLN A 86 -2.47 20.54 9.95
N ALA A 87 -3.57 19.95 9.47
CA ALA A 87 -3.54 19.13 8.27
C ALA A 87 -3.27 19.90 6.96
N LEU A 88 -2.53 19.26 6.05
CA LEU A 88 -2.44 19.62 4.63
C LEU A 88 -3.26 18.61 3.82
N LEU A 89 -4.21 19.08 3.01
CA LEU A 89 -4.93 18.24 2.07
C LEU A 89 -4.22 18.22 0.72
N ILE A 90 -3.82 17.03 0.28
CA ILE A 90 -3.38 16.78 -1.09
C ILE A 90 -4.48 15.96 -1.76
N CYS A 91 -5.07 16.51 -2.81
CA CYS A 91 -6.09 15.84 -3.60
C CYS A 91 -5.67 15.80 -5.07
N GLY A 92 -6.00 14.69 -5.74
CA GLY A 92 -5.70 14.47 -7.15
C GLY A 92 -6.92 13.91 -7.85
N ASN A 93 -6.93 14.02 -9.18
CA ASN A 93 -7.96 13.43 -10.05
C ASN A 93 -9.40 13.89 -9.72
N LEU A 94 -9.55 15.19 -9.41
CA LEU A 94 -10.85 15.86 -9.28
C LEU A 94 -11.59 15.88 -10.63
N GLU A 95 -10.84 16.00 -11.72
CA GLU A 95 -11.28 15.76 -13.09
C GLU A 95 -10.76 14.38 -13.52
N GLY A 96 -11.66 13.55 -14.07
CA GLY A 96 -11.43 12.10 -14.25
C GLY A 96 -10.42 11.72 -15.33
N ASP A 97 -10.09 12.65 -16.22
CA ASP A 97 -9.11 12.55 -17.29
C ASP A 97 -7.72 13.07 -16.89
N HIS A 98 -7.59 13.70 -15.71
CA HIS A 98 -6.32 14.18 -15.15
C HIS A 98 -5.66 13.15 -14.21
N VAL A 99 -5.39 11.96 -14.75
CA VAL A 99 -4.86 10.78 -14.03
C VAL A 99 -3.54 11.01 -13.30
N ILE A 100 -2.73 11.96 -13.77
CA ILE A 100 -1.45 12.33 -13.14
C ILE A 100 -1.62 12.82 -11.69
N GLY A 101 -2.77 13.41 -11.34
CA GLY A 101 -3.00 13.90 -9.99
C GLY A 101 -2.99 12.78 -8.93
N SER A 102 -3.55 11.62 -9.25
CA SER A 102 -3.54 10.46 -8.34
C SER A 102 -2.14 9.87 -8.18
N GLU A 103 -1.36 9.82 -9.25
CA GLU A 103 0.03 9.33 -9.20
C GLU A 103 0.93 10.23 -8.37
N VAL A 104 0.81 11.55 -8.52
CA VAL A 104 1.58 12.50 -7.72
C VAL A 104 1.21 12.38 -6.25
N ALA A 105 -0.09 12.27 -5.92
CA ALA A 105 -0.53 12.07 -4.55
C ALA A 105 -0.03 10.74 -3.95
N LEU A 106 -0.04 9.66 -4.74
CA LEU A 106 0.48 8.36 -4.33
C LEU A 106 1.99 8.42 -4.07
N GLY A 107 2.76 8.99 -5.00
CA GLY A 107 4.22 9.13 -4.85
C GLY A 107 4.62 9.99 -3.65
N ILE A 108 3.85 11.05 -3.35
CA ILE A 108 4.03 11.83 -2.13
C ILE A 108 3.78 10.97 -0.89
N ALA A 109 2.70 10.19 -0.86
CA ALA A 109 2.40 9.28 0.25
C ALA A 109 3.52 8.26 0.47
N GLU A 110 4.01 7.62 -0.61
CA GLU A 110 5.12 6.67 -0.57
C GLU A 110 6.40 7.30 -0.03
N TYR A 111 6.72 8.53 -0.48
CA TYR A 111 7.88 9.27 0.02
C TYR A 111 7.79 9.51 1.53
N PHE A 112 6.66 10.03 2.01
CA PHE A 112 6.47 10.35 3.43
C PHE A 112 6.59 9.11 4.32
N VAL A 113 5.91 8.01 3.98
CA VAL A 113 5.99 6.78 4.79
C VAL A 113 7.37 6.15 4.75
N LYS A 114 8.08 6.21 3.61
CA LYS A 114 9.42 5.63 3.46
C LYS A 114 10.48 6.39 4.27
N GLN A 115 10.31 7.70 4.41
CA GLN A 115 11.29 8.61 5.01
C GLN A 115 11.01 8.95 6.48
N TYR A 116 9.82 8.66 7.00
CA TYR A 116 9.54 8.81 8.42
C TYR A 116 10.51 7.97 9.27
N GLY A 117 11.17 8.60 10.24
CA GLY A 117 12.22 8.01 11.07
C GLY A 117 13.59 7.89 10.42
N LYS A 118 13.76 8.33 9.16
CA LYS A 118 15.05 8.34 8.44
C LYS A 118 15.51 9.74 8.07
N ASP A 119 14.57 10.59 7.64
CA ASP A 119 14.83 11.99 7.35
C ASP A 119 14.24 12.85 8.49
N ASP A 120 15.09 13.64 9.12
CA ASP A 120 14.72 14.44 10.29
C ASP A 120 13.65 15.49 9.96
N LYS A 121 13.69 16.08 8.76
CA LYS A 121 12.72 17.11 8.36
C LYS A 121 11.36 16.47 8.07
N VAL A 122 11.33 15.33 7.38
CA VAL A 122 10.10 14.58 7.14
C VAL A 122 9.48 14.16 8.46
N THR A 123 10.29 13.61 9.36
CA THR A 123 9.85 13.16 10.69
C THR A 123 9.29 14.32 11.49
N GLU A 124 10.00 15.46 11.54
CA GLU A 124 9.55 16.66 12.23
C GLU A 124 8.20 17.18 11.68
N VAL A 125 8.04 17.23 10.36
CA VAL A 125 6.79 17.71 9.73
C VAL A 125 5.63 16.78 10.07
N LEU A 126 5.80 15.46 9.95
CA LEU A 126 4.76 14.50 10.29
C LEU A 126 4.46 14.47 11.79
N ASP A 127 5.44 14.69 12.66
CA ASP A 127 5.20 14.72 14.11
C ASP A 127 4.48 16.01 14.55
N LYS A 128 4.80 17.16 13.94
CA LYS A 128 4.26 18.47 14.35
C LYS A 128 3.01 18.93 13.61
N ARG A 129 2.85 18.59 12.33
CA ARG A 129 1.87 19.25 11.45
C ARG A 129 0.77 18.32 10.97
N THR A 130 1.05 17.09 10.56
CA THR A 130 0.05 16.24 9.92
C THR A 130 -0.06 14.88 10.56
#